data_AF-A0A1N7LQ19-F1
#
_entry.id   AF-A0A1N7LQ19-F1
#
_cell.length_a   1.000
_cell.length_b   1.000
_cell.length_c   1.000
_cell.angle_alpha   90.00
_cell.angle_beta   90.00
_cell.angle_gamma   90.00
#
_symmetry.space_group_name_H-M   'P 1'
#
loop_
_entity.id
_entity.type
_entity.pdbx_description
1 polymer ?
#
loop_
_entity_poly.entity_id
_entity_poly.type
_entity_poly.pdbx_seq_one_letter_code
_entity_poly.pdbx_strand_id
1 'polypeptide(L)'
;MQIYKLLGTVQTQQKRQVLVSGLIASGWERSVHNEDEDQLSLGRVRLHLEGESTLLLDAGFTGKPEDITCLIETLDKHPVHYSLDLFGDSARLVRRFIK
;
A
#
# COMPACT_ATOMS: atom_id res chain seq x y z
N MET A 1 -11.49 -16.83 -8.63
CA MET A 1 -10.25 -16.37 -7.98
C MET A 1 -10.63 -15.08 -7.26
N GLN A 2 -10.44 -14.99 -5.95
CA GLN A 2 -10.98 -13.90 -5.13
C GLN A 2 -10.15 -12.62 -5.30
N ILE A 3 -10.82 -11.48 -5.39
CA ILE A 3 -10.22 -10.15 -5.44
C ILE A 3 -10.17 -9.61 -4.01
N TYR A 4 -9.03 -8.99 -3.70
CA TYR A 4 -8.81 -8.33 -2.44
C TYR A 4 -8.47 -6.86 -2.67
N LYS A 5 -8.96 -6.02 -1.75
CA LYS A 5 -8.70 -4.59 -1.73
C LYS A 5 -8.23 -4.17 -0.35
N LEU A 6 -7.09 -3.52 -0.27
CA LEU A 6 -6.55 -2.91 0.94
C LEU A 6 -6.77 -1.40 0.86
N LEU A 7 -7.41 -0.82 1.86
CA LEU A 7 -7.70 0.60 1.93
C LEU A 7 -7.30 1.16 3.27
N GLY A 8 -6.73 2.36 3.28
CA GLY A 8 -6.49 3.05 4.54
C GLY A 8 -5.58 4.24 4.40
N THR A 9 -4.97 4.62 5.52
CA THR A 9 -4.07 5.76 5.60
C THR A 9 -2.70 5.36 6.09
N VAL A 10 -1.68 6.04 5.57
CA VAL A 10 -0.30 5.99 6.05
C VAL A 10 0.11 7.41 6.41
N GLN A 11 0.43 7.63 7.68
CA GLN A 11 0.97 8.90 8.18
C GLN A 11 2.48 8.81 8.27
N THR A 12 3.15 9.81 7.72
CA THR A 12 4.60 9.90 7.74
C THR A 12 5.03 11.32 8.00
N GLN A 13 6.13 11.49 8.74
CA GLN A 13 6.80 12.79 8.89
C GLN A 13 7.75 13.06 7.70
N GLN A 14 7.98 12.07 6.85
CA GLN A 14 8.82 12.18 5.67
C GLN A 14 7.96 12.54 4.45
N LYS A 15 8.57 13.15 3.42
CA LYS A 15 7.88 13.39 2.14
C LYS A 15 7.48 12.06 1.50
N ARG A 16 6.34 12.04 0.79
CA ARG A 16 5.86 10.87 0.01
C ARG A 16 6.97 10.21 -0.81
N GLN A 17 7.80 11.03 -1.47
CA GLN A 17 8.92 10.58 -2.30
C GLN A 17 9.93 9.68 -1.57
N VAL A 18 10.14 9.87 -0.26
CA VAL A 18 11.05 9.03 0.54
C VAL A 18 10.45 7.63 0.73
N LEU A 19 9.14 7.55 1.04
CA LEU A 19 8.43 6.28 1.15
C LEU A 19 8.40 5.56 -0.20
N VAL A 20 8.08 6.27 -1.28
CA VAL A 20 8.07 5.73 -2.66
C VAL A 20 9.44 5.21 -3.05
N SER A 21 10.51 5.94 -2.73
CA SER A 21 11.88 5.48 -2.99
C SER A 21 12.23 4.20 -2.21
N GLY A 22 11.76 4.11 -0.95
CA GLY A 22 11.91 2.91 -0.13
C GLY A 22 11.16 1.69 -0.66
N LEU A 23 9.94 1.90 -1.17
CA LEU A 23 9.17 0.88 -1.87
C LEU A 23 9.92 0.42 -3.13
N ILE A 24 10.42 1.34 -3.95
CA ILE A 24 11.19 1.00 -5.16
C ILE A 24 12.46 0.21 -4.82
N ALA A 25 13.19 0.63 -3.79
CA ALA A 25 14.37 -0.09 -3.31
C ALA A 25 14.05 -1.51 -2.78
N SER A 26 12.80 -1.75 -2.38
CA SER A 26 12.28 -3.06 -1.97
C SER A 26 11.74 -3.90 -3.14
N GLY A 27 11.92 -3.43 -4.38
CA GLY A 27 11.54 -4.14 -5.60
C GLY A 27 10.21 -3.71 -6.23
N TRP A 28 9.55 -2.69 -5.70
CA TRP A 28 8.33 -2.16 -6.33
C TRP A 28 8.67 -1.39 -7.61
N GLU A 29 7.88 -1.62 -8.66
CA GLU A 29 8.01 -0.88 -9.92
C GLU A 29 7.02 0.27 -9.94
N ARG A 30 7.49 1.49 -10.19
CA ARG A 30 6.63 2.68 -10.27
C ARG A 30 6.17 2.90 -11.70
N SER A 31 4.86 2.91 -11.92
CA SER A 31 4.25 3.09 -13.25
C SER A 31 3.70 4.50 -13.48
N VAL A 32 3.23 5.18 -12.43
CA VAL A 32 2.73 6.57 -12.49
C VAL A 32 3.40 7.38 -11.39
N HIS A 33 3.78 8.61 -11.73
CA HIS A 33 4.29 9.61 -10.79
C HIS A 33 3.82 10.99 -11.24
N ASN A 34 3.03 11.65 -10.40
CA ASN A 34 2.74 13.08 -10.56
C ASN A 34 2.86 13.79 -9.19
N GLU A 35 2.41 15.04 -9.11
CA GLU A 35 2.55 15.86 -7.90
C GLU A 35 1.77 15.27 -6.70
N ASP A 36 0.62 14.64 -6.94
CA ASP A 36 -0.28 14.21 -5.87
C ASP A 36 -0.43 12.68 -5.70
N GLU A 37 -0.02 11.90 -6.71
CA GLU A 37 -0.14 10.44 -6.71
C GLU A 37 1.10 9.69 -7.23
N ASP A 38 1.26 8.49 -6.71
CA ASP A 38 2.18 7.47 -7.22
C ASP A 38 1.44 6.14 -7.38
N GLN A 39 1.67 5.46 -8.50
CA GLN A 39 1.22 4.08 -8.70
C GLN A 39 2.44 3.16 -8.76
N LEU A 40 2.40 2.09 -7.96
CA LEU A 40 3.43 1.08 -7.88
C LEU A 40 2.86 -0.33 -8.04
N SER A 41 3.67 -1.27 -8.50
CA SER A 41 3.32 -2.69 -8.51
C SER A 41 4.46 -3.57 -8.02
N LEU A 42 4.10 -4.66 -7.34
CA LEU A 42 4.99 -5.74 -6.97
C LEU A 42 4.26 -7.08 -7.15
N GLY A 43 4.70 -7.87 -8.13
CA GLY A 43 4.03 -9.11 -8.49
C GLY A 43 2.57 -8.89 -8.92
N ARG A 44 1.62 -9.34 -8.10
CA ARG A 44 0.18 -9.19 -8.35
C ARG A 44 -0.46 -8.01 -7.63
N VAL A 45 0.28 -7.35 -6.74
CA VAL A 45 -0.22 -6.23 -5.95
C VAL A 45 0.00 -4.95 -6.75
N ARG A 46 -1.07 -4.19 -6.91
CA ARG A 46 -1.03 -2.81 -7.41
C ARG A 46 -1.33 -1.89 -6.25
N LEU A 47 -0.54 -0.85 -6.09
CA LEU A 47 -0.59 0.12 -5.01
C LEU A 47 -0.75 1.51 -5.62
N HIS A 48 -1.67 2.28 -5.06
CA HIS A 48 -1.85 3.69 -5.30
C HIS A 48 -1.65 4.42 -3.97
N LEU A 49 -0.83 5.47 -4.03
CA LEU A 49 -0.54 6.37 -2.93
C LEU A 49 -0.90 7.78 -3.35
N GLU A 50 -1.70 8.47 -2.55
CA GLU A 50 -2.12 9.85 -2.82
C GLU A 50 -1.92 10.74 -1.60
N GLY A 51 -1.44 11.98 -1.80
CA GLY A 51 -1.23 12.99 -0.76
C GLY A 51 0.24 13.23 -0.40
N GLU A 52 0.51 13.90 0.72
CA GLU A 52 1.87 14.28 1.15
C GLU A 52 2.21 13.71 2.55
N SER A 53 1.67 14.30 3.62
CA SER A 53 1.98 13.89 5.01
C SER A 53 1.05 12.79 5.53
N THR A 54 -0.21 12.83 5.11
CA THR A 54 -1.17 11.75 5.29
C THR A 54 -1.46 11.20 3.91
N LEU A 55 -0.97 10.00 3.67
CA LEU A 55 -1.12 9.30 2.40
C LEU A 55 -2.36 8.43 2.46
N LEU A 56 -3.22 8.55 1.46
CA LEU A 56 -4.23 7.55 1.17
C LEU A 56 -3.54 6.38 0.49
N LEU A 57 -3.83 5.16 0.96
CA LEU A 57 -3.30 3.93 0.41
C LEU A 57 -4.46 3.09 -0.11
N ASP A 58 -4.43 2.82 -1.42
CA ASP A 58 -5.33 1.87 -2.09
C ASP A 58 -4.49 0.80 -2.78
N ALA A 59 -4.62 -0.46 -2.34
CA ALA A 59 -3.96 -1.58 -2.98
C ALA A 59 -4.96 -2.67 -3.40
N GLY A 60 -4.73 -3.26 -4.56
CA GLY A 60 -5.59 -4.31 -5.13
C GLY A 60 -4.78 -5.49 -5.66
N PHE A 61 -5.29 -6.70 -5.47
CA PHE A 61 -4.71 -7.92 -6.02
C PHE A 61 -5.72 -9.07 -6.14
N THR A 62 -5.42 -10.05 -6.98
CA THR A 62 -6.18 -11.31 -7.13
C THR A 62 -5.31 -12.48 -6.67
N GLY A 63 -5.74 -13.20 -5.64
CA GLY A 63 -4.87 -14.21 -5.03
C GLY A 63 -5.34 -14.69 -3.66
N LYS A 64 -4.42 -14.73 -2.70
CA LYS A 64 -4.70 -15.09 -1.30
C LYS A 64 -4.41 -13.90 -0.38
N PRO A 65 -5.11 -13.73 0.76
CA PRO A 65 -4.90 -12.60 1.67
C PRO A 65 -3.45 -12.36 2.07
N GLU A 66 -2.63 -13.42 2.11
CA GLU A 66 -1.22 -13.36 2.50
C GLU A 66 -0.34 -12.66 1.47
N ASP A 67 -0.79 -12.53 0.21
CA ASP A 67 -0.04 -11.85 -0.85
C ASP A 67 0.17 -10.36 -0.54
N ILE A 68 -0.64 -9.75 0.35
CA ILE A 68 -0.49 -8.36 0.80
C ILE A 68 0.66 -8.17 1.79
N THR A 69 1.20 -9.26 2.36
CA THR A 69 2.21 -9.21 3.43
C THR A 69 3.47 -8.50 2.97
N CYS A 70 3.83 -8.59 1.69
CA CYS A 70 5.00 -7.89 1.14
C CYS A 70 4.89 -6.35 1.29
N LEU A 71 3.68 -5.80 1.14
CA LEU A 71 3.43 -4.37 1.34
C LEU A 71 3.57 -4.00 2.81
N ILE A 72 2.96 -4.78 3.70
CA ILE A 72 3.02 -4.54 5.14
C ILE A 72 4.46 -4.63 5.66
N GLU A 73 5.21 -5.66 5.28
CA GLU A 73 6.62 -5.82 5.63
C GLU A 73 7.49 -4.68 5.10
N THR A 74 7.14 -4.11 3.93
CA THR A 74 7.86 -2.96 3.39
C THR A 74 7.54 -1.70 4.21
N LEU A 75 6.26 -1.44 4.49
CA LEU A 75 5.84 -0.31 5.34
C LEU A 75 6.44 -0.41 6.75
N ASP A 76 6.57 -1.62 7.29
CA ASP A 76 7.12 -1.83 8.63
C ASP A 76 8.59 -1.45 8.76
N LYS A 77 9.34 -1.43 7.65
CA LYS A 77 10.73 -0.96 7.59
C LYS A 77 10.86 0.57 7.59
N HIS A 78 9.76 1.28 7.41
CA HIS A 78 9.73 2.74 7.38
C HIS A 78 9.16 3.32 8.69
N PRO A 79 9.59 4.53 9.08
CA PRO A 79 9.07 5.23 10.25
C PRO A 79 7.70 5.86 9.93
N VAL A 80 6.70 5.02 9.70
CA VAL A 80 5.33 5.40 9.35
C VAL A 80 4.34 4.81 10.34
N HIS A 81 3.23 5.51 10.52
CA HIS A 81 2.03 4.99 11.17
C HIS A 81 1.00 4.66 10.10
N TYR A 82 0.21 3.61 10.29
CA TYR A 82 -0.81 3.26 9.31
C TYR A 82 -2.02 2.59 9.95
N SER A 83 -3.16 2.71 9.27
CA SER A 83 -4.39 2.00 9.58
C SER A 83 -4.98 1.51 8.27
N LEU A 84 -4.83 0.20 7.99
CA LEU A 84 -5.18 -0.42 6.70
C LEU A 84 -6.17 -1.56 6.90
N ASP A 85 -7.24 -1.55 6.12
CA ASP A 85 -8.30 -2.54 6.12
C ASP A 85 -8.27 -3.35 4.83
N LEU A 86 -8.15 -4.68 4.97
CA LEU A 86 -8.18 -5.63 3.87
C LEU A 86 -9.59 -6.18 3.72
N PHE A 87 -10.19 -5.94 2.56
CA PHE A 87 -11.51 -6.41 2.16
C PHE A 87 -11.40 -7.50 1.10
N GLY A 88 -12.31 -8.48 1.13
CA GLY A 88 -12.52 -9.45 0.04
C GLY A 88 -13.74 -9.09 -0.84
N ASP A 89 -14.02 -9.92 -1.86
CA ASP A 89 -15.09 -9.76 -2.88
C ASP A 89 -16.44 -9.17 -2.40
N SER A 90 -16.90 -9.46 -1.19
CA SER A 90 -18.19 -8.96 -0.66
C SER A 90 -18.06 -7.73 0.25
N ALA A 91 -17.00 -6.93 0.10
CA ALA A 91 -16.62 -5.87 1.05
C ALA A 91 -16.50 -6.37 2.51
N ARG A 92 -16.30 -7.68 2.67
CA ARG A 92 -16.12 -8.31 3.98
C ARG A 92 -14.72 -7.96 4.46
N LEU A 93 -14.63 -7.33 5.63
CA LEU A 93 -13.36 -7.12 6.31
C LEU A 93 -12.73 -8.48 6.62
N VAL A 94 -11.56 -8.72 6.05
CA VAL A 94 -10.77 -9.95 6.21
C VAL A 94 -9.75 -9.77 7.32
N ARG A 95 -9.07 -8.62 7.33
CA ARG A 95 -7.99 -8.31 8.27
C ARG A 95 -7.81 -6.81 8.39
N ARG A 96 -7.34 -6.36 9.54
CA ARG A 96 -6.92 -4.98 9.80
C ARG A 96 -5.45 -4.97 10.23
N PHE A 97 -4.70 -3.99 9.75
CA PHE A 97 -3.30 -3.75 10.09
C PHE A 97 -3.16 -2.35 10.68
N ILE A 98 -2.56 -2.23 11.86
CA ILE A 98 -2.37 -0.96 12.56
C ILE A 98 -0.96 -0.90 13.14
N LYS A 99 -0.28 0.23 12.95
CA LYS A 99 1.03 0.57 13.52
C LYS A 99 1.11 2.08 13.80
#